data_AF-A0A382JAJ5-F1
#
_entry.id   AF-A0A382JAJ5-F1
#
_cell.length_a   1.000
_cell.length_b   1.000
_cell.length_c   1.000
_cell.angle_alpha   90.00
_cell.angle_beta   90.00
_cell.angle_gamma   90.00
#
_symmetry.space_group_name_H-M   'P 1'
#
loop_
_entity.id
_entity.type
_entity.pdbx_description
1 polymer ?
#
loop_
_entity_poly.entity_id
_entity_poly.type
_entity_poly.pdbx_seq_one_letter_code
_entity_poly.pdbx_strand_id
1 'polypeptide(L)'
;MSIKKMLNNLIVTLIMVYSFSFAQSRAFVTFDYMNVKPANVSEYLNLEGEVWKPVHKEFQNRGMEVSWSLYMVRGAGTQNHYNYVTVSV
;
A
#
# COMPACT_ATOMS: atom_id res chain seq x y z
N MET A 1 36.86 15.64 -29.65
CA MET A 1 35.62 16.24 -29.11
C MET A 1 36.00 17.47 -28.29
N SER A 2 35.31 18.62 -28.45
CA SER A 2 35.69 19.85 -27.73
C SER A 2 35.37 19.73 -26.23
N ILE A 3 36.24 20.26 -25.37
CA ILE A 3 36.10 20.26 -23.89
C ILE A 3 34.74 20.84 -23.46
N LYS A 4 34.23 21.85 -24.16
CA LYS A 4 32.89 22.41 -23.93
C LYS A 4 31.76 21.39 -24.16
N LYS A 5 31.89 20.54 -25.17
CA LYS A 5 30.90 19.49 -25.49
C LYS A 5 30.92 18.38 -24.43
N MET A 6 32.09 18.06 -23.90
CA MET A 6 32.23 17.09 -22.79
C MET A 6 31.63 17.63 -21.49
N LEU A 7 31.87 18.91 -21.19
CA LEU A 7 31.28 19.57 -20.01
C LEU A 7 29.75 19.64 -20.09
N ASN A 8 29.20 19.97 -21.27
CA ASN A 8 27.75 20.03 -21.46
C ASN A 8 27.10 18.65 -21.32
N ASN A 9 27.72 17.60 -21.88
CA ASN A 9 27.25 16.23 -21.69
C ASN A 9 27.29 15.80 -20.22
N LEU A 10 28.33 16.19 -19.48
CA LEU A 10 28.43 15.88 -18.05
C LEU A 10 27.31 16.54 -17.24
N ILE A 11 26.97 17.79 -17.54
CA ILE A 11 25.88 18.52 -16.89
C ILE A 11 24.53 17.85 -17.16
N VAL A 12 24.25 17.47 -18.41
CA VAL A 12 23.00 16.78 -18.78
C VAL A 12 22.87 15.43 -18.06
N THR A 13 23.96 14.66 -17.98
CA THR A 13 23.97 13.40 -17.24
C THR A 13 23.73 13.62 -15.74
N LEU A 14 24.33 14.65 -15.14
CA LEU A 14 24.10 14.97 -13.73
C LEU A 14 22.63 15.32 -13.43
N ILE A 15 21.99 16.09 -14.31
CA ILE A 15 20.59 16.49 -14.18
C ILE A 15 19.66 15.27 -14.28
N MET A 16 19.94 14.33 -15.19
CA MET A 16 19.18 13.08 -15.27
C MET A 16 19.31 12.24 -14.00
N VAL A 17 20.51 12.10 -13.45
CA VAL A 17 20.73 11.31 -12.23
C VAL A 17 20.03 11.92 -11.02
N TYR A 18 20.06 13.24 -10.88
CA TYR A 18 19.38 13.95 -9.79
C TYR A 18 17.85 13.77 -9.83
N SER A 19 17.26 13.73 -11.04
CA SER A 19 15.81 13.59 -11.20
C SER A 19 15.29 12.22 -10.78
N PHE A 20 16.10 11.16 -10.89
CA PHE A 20 15.73 9.81 -10.44
C PHE A 20 15.74 9.67 -8.91
N SER A 21 16.61 10.39 -8.20
CA SER A 21 16.70 10.29 -6.73
C SER A 21 15.48 10.86 -6.00
N PHE A 22 14.77 11.83 -6.60
CA PHE A 22 13.54 12.40 -6.03
C PHE A 22 12.28 11.56 -6.31
N ALA A 23 12.36 10.51 -7.13
CA ALA A 23 11.22 9.67 -7.49
C ALA A 23 10.94 8.50 -6.53
N GLN A 24 11.79 8.29 -5.50
CA GLN A 24 11.55 7.26 -4.49
C GLN A 24 10.47 7.74 -3.49
N SER A 25 9.20 7.58 -3.87
CA SER A 25 8.08 7.65 -2.94
C SER A 25 8.27 6.63 -1.82
N ARG A 26 8.11 7.06 -0.56
CA ARG A 26 8.21 6.17 0.60
C ARG A 26 6.88 5.43 0.74
N ALA A 27 6.83 4.17 0.32
CA ALA A 27 5.67 3.33 0.55
C ALA A 27 5.57 2.99 2.05
N PHE A 28 4.40 3.20 2.64
CA PHE A 28 4.12 2.83 4.04
C PHE A 28 3.16 1.66 4.03
N VAL A 29 3.50 0.60 4.75
CA VAL A 29 2.56 -0.50 4.96
C VAL A 29 1.79 -0.23 6.24
N THR A 30 0.47 -0.19 6.15
CA THR A 30 -0.43 -0.01 7.30
C THR A 30 -1.10 -1.33 7.62
N PHE A 31 -1.16 -1.66 8.92
CA PHE A 31 -1.81 -2.85 9.45
C PHE A 31 -2.92 -2.41 10.40
N ASP A 32 -4.17 -2.64 10.01
CA ASP A 32 -5.32 -2.38 10.88
C ASP A 32 -5.83 -3.71 11.45
N TYR A 33 -6.03 -3.75 12.77
CA TYR A 33 -6.42 -4.96 13.49
C TYR A 33 -7.86 -4.83 13.96
N MET A 34 -8.66 -5.87 13.70
CA MET A 34 -10.06 -5.92 14.11
C MET A 34 -10.33 -7.09 15.05
N ASN A 35 -11.26 -6.88 15.98
CA ASN A 35 -11.82 -7.91 16.83
C ASN A 35 -13.32 -8.07 16.57
N VAL A 36 -13.63 -9.03 15.71
CA VAL A 36 -15.00 -9.32 15.25
C VAL A 36 -15.61 -10.40 16.13
N LYS A 37 -16.74 -10.12 16.76
CA LYS A 37 -17.46 -11.13 17.55
C LYS A 37 -17.85 -12.31 16.65
N PRO A 38 -17.77 -13.58 17.10
CA PRO A 38 -18.12 -14.75 16.29
C PRO A 38 -19.51 -14.67 15.63
N ALA A 39 -20.49 -14.12 16.34
CA ALA A 39 -21.85 -13.93 15.83
C ALA A 39 -21.94 -12.97 14.63
N ASN A 40 -20.98 -12.08 14.46
CA ASN A 40 -21.00 -11.01 13.44
C ASN A 40 -20.01 -11.28 12.29
N VAL A 41 -19.30 -12.41 12.30
CA VAL A 41 -18.27 -12.71 11.30
C VAL A 41 -18.83 -12.69 9.88
N SER A 42 -20.03 -13.26 9.66
CA SER A 42 -20.63 -13.27 8.32
C SER A 42 -20.98 -11.87 7.84
N GLU A 43 -21.55 -11.04 8.71
CA GLU A 43 -21.91 -9.65 8.37
C GLU A 43 -20.66 -8.82 8.08
N TYR A 44 -19.63 -8.97 8.91
CA TYR A 44 -18.33 -8.33 8.71
C TYR A 44 -17.70 -8.71 7.37
N LEU A 45 -17.62 -10.00 7.04
CA LEU A 45 -17.02 -10.44 5.78
C LEU A 45 -17.82 -9.96 4.56
N ASN A 46 -19.16 -9.91 4.67
CA ASN A 46 -20.00 -9.32 3.62
C ASN A 46 -19.73 -7.82 3.46
N LEU A 47 -19.61 -7.07 4.56
CA LEU A 47 -19.26 -5.65 4.51
C LEU A 47 -17.90 -5.41 3.86
N GLU A 48 -16.87 -6.16 4.26
CA GLU A 48 -15.53 -6.07 3.70
C GLU A 48 -15.50 -6.41 2.20
N GLY A 49 -16.26 -7.44 1.80
CA GLY A 49 -16.33 -7.91 0.42
C GLY A 49 -17.12 -6.99 -0.51
N GLU A 50 -18.30 -6.54 -0.08
CA GLU A 50 -19.28 -5.83 -0.93
C GLU A 50 -19.09 -4.31 -0.89
N VAL A 51 -18.54 -3.75 0.19
CA VAL A 51 -18.41 -2.30 0.37
C VAL A 51 -16.95 -1.87 0.36
N TRP A 52 -16.12 -2.41 1.26
CA TRP A 52 -14.75 -1.90 1.42
C TRP A 52 -13.83 -2.29 0.26
N LYS A 53 -13.91 -3.54 -0.22
CA LYS A 53 -13.09 -3.97 -1.35
C LYS A 53 -13.28 -3.12 -2.61
N PRO A 54 -14.51 -2.76 -3.04
CA PRO A 54 -14.71 -1.80 -4.13
C PRO A 54 -14.11 -0.41 -3.87
N VAL A 55 -14.22 0.10 -2.63
CA VAL A 55 -13.65 1.40 -2.24
C VAL A 55 -12.13 1.39 -2.38
N HIS A 56 -11.45 0.37 -1.83
CA HIS A 56 -9.99 0.22 -1.97
C HIS A 56 -9.56 0.02 -3.42
N LYS A 57 -10.35 -0.69 -4.23
CA LYS A 57 -10.10 -0.80 -5.67
C LYS A 57 -10.15 0.55 -6.37
N GLU A 58 -11.07 1.43 -5.98
CA GLU A 58 -11.11 2.79 -6.53
C GLU A 58 -9.93 3.65 -6.07
N PHE A 59 -9.46 3.46 -4.83
CA PHE A 59 -8.23 4.11 -4.36
C PHE A 59 -7.00 3.67 -5.17
N GLN A 60 -6.94 2.39 -5.53
CA GLN A 60 -5.91 1.85 -6.41
C GLN A 60 -6.01 2.43 -7.83
N ASN A 61 -7.21 2.52 -8.40
CA ASN A 61 -7.42 3.14 -9.70
C ASN A 61 -6.96 4.61 -9.74
N ARG A 62 -7.05 5.31 -8.60
CA ARG A 62 -6.62 6.71 -8.44
C ARG A 62 -5.14 6.87 -8.05
N GLY A 63 -4.42 5.77 -7.86
CA GLY A 63 -3.02 5.78 -7.43
C GLY A 63 -2.80 6.25 -5.99
N MET A 64 -3.85 6.22 -5.16
CA MET A 64 -3.78 6.58 -3.74
C MET A 64 -3.35 5.40 -2.85
N GLU A 65 -3.56 4.18 -3.34
CA GLU A 65 -3.18 2.94 -2.68
C GLU A 65 -2.59 2.00 -3.73
N VAL A 66 -1.52 1.28 -3.40
CA VAL A 66 -0.90 0.27 -4.26
C VAL A 66 -1.63 -1.06 -4.13
N SER A 67 -2.01 -1.44 -2.91
CA SER A 67 -2.74 -2.69 -2.67
C SER A 67 -3.46 -2.68 -1.32
N TRP A 68 -4.52 -3.49 -1.23
CA TRP A 68 -5.24 -3.78 0.00
C TRP A 68 -5.59 -5.26 0.08
N SER A 69 -5.51 -5.84 1.27
CA SER A 69 -5.86 -7.25 1.52
C SER A 69 -6.39 -7.46 2.93
N LEU A 70 -7.39 -8.32 3.05
CA LEU A 70 -7.96 -8.77 4.32
C LEU A 70 -7.48 -10.18 4.66
N TYR A 71 -7.02 -10.37 5.89
CA TYR A 71 -6.56 -11.65 6.42
C TYR A 71 -7.30 -12.03 7.71
N MET A 72 -7.54 -13.32 7.88
CA MET A 72 -7.97 -13.89 9.17
C MET A 72 -6.74 -14.37 9.94
N VAL A 73 -6.69 -14.07 11.24
CA VAL A 73 -5.61 -14.53 12.11
C VAL A 73 -5.89 -15.98 12.53
N ARG A 74 -5.01 -16.90 12.12
CA ARG A 74 -5.10 -18.31 12.51
C ARG A 74 -4.87 -18.46 14.01
N GLY A 75 -5.69 -19.29 14.66
CA GLY A 75 -5.60 -19.51 16.10
C GLY A 75 -6.14 -18.36 16.95
N ALA A 76 -6.88 -17.42 16.35
CA ALA A 76 -7.66 -16.43 17.08
C ALA A 76 -8.82 -17.10 17.81
N GLY A 77 -8.52 -17.71 18.96
CA GLY A 77 -9.51 -18.16 19.94
C GLY A 77 -10.10 -16.98 20.72
N THR A 78 -10.93 -17.28 21.70
CA THR A 78 -11.62 -16.28 22.55
C THR A 78 -10.69 -15.38 23.38
N GLN A 79 -9.41 -15.71 23.48
CA GLN A 79 -8.41 -14.93 24.23
C GLN A 79 -7.61 -13.95 23.35
N ASN A 80 -7.71 -14.02 22.03
CA ASN A 80 -6.97 -13.09 21.16
C ASN A 80 -7.70 -11.74 21.07
N HIS A 81 -6.91 -10.66 21.19
CA HIS A 81 -7.43 -9.29 21.13
C HIS A 81 -7.88 -8.87 19.72
N TYR A 82 -7.56 -9.65 18.69
CA TYR A 82 -7.93 -9.41 17.30
C TYR A 82 -8.00 -10.75 16.54
N ASN A 83 -8.84 -10.82 15.51
CA ASN A 83 -9.06 -12.00 14.68
C ASN A 83 -9.02 -11.71 13.17
N TYR A 84 -8.99 -10.44 12.77
CA TYR A 84 -8.77 -10.02 11.39
C TYR A 84 -7.73 -8.90 11.32
N VAL A 85 -7.07 -8.81 10.16
CA VAL A 85 -6.09 -7.77 9.84
C VAL A 85 -6.29 -7.33 8.39
N THR A 86 -6.35 -6.03 8.14
CA THR A 86 -6.16 -5.48 6.80
C THR A 86 -4.75 -4.97 6.63
N VAL A 87 -4.21 -5.16 5.43
CA VAL A 87 -2.89 -4.68 5.04
C VAL A 87 -3.07 -3.78 3.82
N SER A 88 -2.68 -2.51 3.95
CA SER A 88 -2.66 -1.55 2.85
C SER A 88 -1.26 -1.02 2.59
N VAL A 89 -0.95 -0.76 1.32
CA VAL A 89 0.35 -0.24 0.84
C VAL A 89 0.11 0.94 -0.05
#